data_AF-G7Y3U1-F1
#
_entry.id   AF-G7Y3U1-F1
#
_cell.length_a   1.000
_cell.length_b   1.000
_cell.length_c   1.000
_cell.angle_alpha   90.00
_cell.angle_beta   90.00
_cell.angle_gamma   90.00
#
_symmetry.space_group_name_H-M   'P 1'
#
loop_
_entity.id
_entity.type
_entity.pdbx_description
1 polymer ?
#
loop_
_entity_poly.entity_id
_entity_poly.type
_entity_poly.pdbx_seq_one_letter_code
_entity_poly.pdbx_strand_id
1 'polypeptide(L)'
;MGQIGGSISGRNRKNNWAFARSWHQNMVDYMEWLIKSHPTIVVEEQNLLASAYKHVLDPLRSSFKLLKVELQKAEEQNSPYSGLFQTFAQQVGDEIRTIATRALRNVDMDMSKEHKCEESRIISLKLYYSRTGDFFRYLAEIGKDDDRVRNSEHSQIAYKQARSLASKHLPQAHPLQLGIMLNTATLYHTILDKKNVALDMISTALEFAKTDLDQVSRVNAKETTHLVKVLMAYKIKLEEEIKGEVSEKHKAMVNPKVARGILKVRNARITSDILFEILSEDNYSQRIQEYRPHNPGPLSSLQTIFRYLDS
;
A
#
# COMPACT_ATOMS: atom_id res chain seq x y z
N MET A 1 12.81 32.58 -42.86
CA MET A 1 11.80 33.09 -41.91
C MET A 1 10.94 31.89 -41.54
N GLY A 2 11.03 31.23 -40.38
CA GLY A 2 11.30 31.70 -39.04
C GLY A 2 10.00 31.67 -38.22
N GLN A 3 9.86 30.65 -37.35
CA GLN A 3 9.27 30.72 -35.98
C GLN A 3 7.72 30.92 -35.81
N ILE A 4 6.93 30.38 -34.86
CA ILE A 4 6.99 29.54 -33.63
C ILE A 4 5.56 28.96 -33.40
N GLY A 5 5.35 27.71 -32.96
CA GLY A 5 5.01 27.37 -31.56
C GLY A 5 3.60 26.75 -31.43
N GLY A 6 3.29 25.74 -30.61
CA GLY A 6 4.06 24.98 -29.63
C GLY A 6 3.08 24.17 -28.75
N SER A 7 3.29 22.85 -28.68
CA SER A 7 3.05 21.97 -27.51
C SER A 7 1.93 22.37 -26.51
N ILE A 8 0.70 21.86 -26.70
CA ILE A 8 -0.40 21.93 -25.70
C ILE A 8 -0.55 20.63 -24.86
N SER A 9 0.08 19.51 -25.22
CA SER A 9 -0.20 18.22 -24.58
C SER A 9 0.44 17.99 -23.20
N GLY A 10 1.41 18.82 -22.77
CA GLY A 10 2.18 18.60 -21.53
C GLY A 10 1.66 19.31 -20.27
N ARG A 11 0.87 20.39 -20.41
CA ARG A 11 0.45 21.23 -19.26
C ARG A 11 -0.81 20.71 -18.55
N ASN A 12 -1.76 20.12 -19.27
CA ASN A 12 -3.02 19.63 -18.67
C ASN A 12 -2.81 18.43 -17.72
N ARG A 13 -1.85 17.54 -18.00
CA ARG A 13 -1.60 16.39 -17.10
C ARG A 13 -0.97 16.82 -15.78
N LYS A 14 -0.02 17.76 -15.78
CA LYS A 14 0.64 18.25 -14.54
C LYS A 14 -0.34 18.98 -13.61
N ASN A 15 -1.28 19.75 -14.17
CA ASN A 15 -2.33 20.40 -13.40
C ASN A 15 -3.29 19.37 -12.78
N ASN A 16 -3.55 18.26 -13.46
CA ASN A 16 -4.43 17.21 -12.95
C ASN A 16 -3.81 16.45 -11.76
N TRP A 17 -2.50 16.19 -11.76
CA TRP A 17 -1.81 15.54 -10.62
C TRP A 17 -1.73 16.44 -9.39
N ALA A 18 -1.43 17.73 -9.57
CA ALA A 18 -1.39 18.69 -8.47
C ALA A 18 -2.80 18.90 -7.88
N PHE A 19 -3.82 18.97 -8.75
CA PHE A 19 -5.22 19.05 -8.34
C PHE A 19 -5.67 17.77 -7.60
N ALA A 20 -5.41 16.59 -8.16
CA ALA A 20 -5.72 15.32 -7.52
C ALA A 20 -5.01 15.16 -6.18
N ARG A 21 -3.72 15.51 -6.07
CA ARG A 21 -2.98 15.47 -4.80
C ARG A 21 -3.57 16.42 -3.76
N SER A 22 -3.87 17.67 -4.17
CA SER A 22 -4.53 18.65 -3.32
C SER A 22 -5.89 18.14 -2.83
N TRP A 23 -6.65 17.50 -3.73
CA TRP A 23 -7.97 16.96 -3.41
C TRP A 23 -7.90 15.76 -2.45
N HIS A 24 -6.97 14.82 -2.65
CA HIS A 24 -6.76 13.71 -1.71
C HIS A 24 -6.29 14.21 -0.34
N GLN A 25 -5.47 15.27 -0.29
CA GLN A 25 -5.06 15.89 0.98
C GLN A 25 -6.25 16.55 1.69
N ASN A 26 -7.08 17.30 0.94
CA ASN A 26 -8.32 17.86 1.46
C ASN A 26 -9.30 16.77 1.94
N MET A 27 -9.32 15.61 1.26
CA MET A 27 -10.11 14.46 1.66
C MET A 27 -9.61 13.87 2.99
N VAL A 28 -8.29 13.74 3.20
CA VAL A 28 -7.73 13.32 4.48
C VAL A 28 -8.15 14.29 5.58
N ASP A 29 -8.01 15.59 5.35
CA ASP A 29 -8.36 16.63 6.34
C ASP A 29 -9.86 16.61 6.68
N TYR A 30 -10.72 16.46 5.67
CA TYR A 30 -12.17 16.35 5.85
C TYR A 30 -12.58 15.08 6.60
N MET A 31 -12.03 13.92 6.21
CA MET A 31 -12.33 12.64 6.87
C MET A 31 -11.83 12.62 8.32
N GLU A 32 -10.67 13.21 8.58
CA GLU A 32 -10.19 13.38 9.96
C GLU A 32 -11.09 14.30 10.78
N TRP A 33 -11.58 15.39 10.21
CA TRP A 33 -12.52 16.28 10.87
C TRP A 33 -13.84 15.56 11.18
N LEU A 34 -14.39 14.81 10.21
CA LEU A 34 -15.61 14.01 10.38
C LEU A 34 -15.45 13.02 11.53
N ILE A 35 -14.33 12.29 11.54
CA ILE A 35 -14.02 11.31 12.57
C ILE A 35 -13.87 12.03 13.92
N LYS A 36 -13.14 13.13 14.04
CA LYS A 36 -13.01 13.83 15.33
C LYS A 36 -14.34 14.37 15.87
N SER A 37 -15.29 14.67 14.97
CA SER A 37 -16.57 15.29 15.32
C SER A 37 -17.65 14.29 15.74
N HIS A 38 -17.52 13.01 15.38
CA HIS A 38 -18.52 11.98 15.68
C HIS A 38 -18.08 11.01 16.79
N PRO A 39 -18.89 10.80 17.84
CA PRO A 39 -18.57 9.90 18.97
C PRO A 39 -18.58 8.42 18.57
N THR A 40 -19.34 8.07 17.53
CA THR A 40 -19.37 6.74 16.93
C THR A 40 -18.57 6.72 15.63
N ILE A 41 -18.00 5.58 15.28
CA ILE A 41 -17.39 5.36 13.97
C ILE A 41 -17.95 4.10 13.34
N VAL A 42 -18.27 4.16 12.04
CA VAL A 42 -18.68 2.97 11.28
C VAL A 42 -17.56 2.46 10.39
N VAL A 43 -17.63 1.18 10.02
CA VAL A 43 -16.62 0.48 9.23
C VAL A 43 -16.37 1.16 7.88
N GLU A 44 -17.41 1.74 7.29
CA GLU A 44 -17.35 2.45 6.01
C GLU A 44 -16.52 3.73 6.12
N GLU A 45 -16.71 4.52 7.18
CA GLU A 45 -15.93 5.74 7.44
C GLU A 45 -14.46 5.40 7.68
N GLN A 46 -14.21 4.34 8.45
CA GLN A 46 -12.87 3.81 8.63
C GLN A 46 -12.24 3.48 7.27
N ASN A 47 -12.94 2.75 6.41
CA ASN A 47 -12.43 2.35 5.09
C ASN A 47 -12.16 3.54 4.17
N LEU A 48 -13.03 4.55 4.18
CA LEU A 48 -12.83 5.79 3.43
C LEU A 48 -11.58 6.54 3.91
N LEU A 49 -11.38 6.67 5.23
CA LEU A 49 -10.17 7.30 5.77
C LEU A 49 -8.91 6.53 5.35
N ALA A 50 -8.93 5.20 5.43
CA ALA A 50 -7.80 4.38 5.01
C ALA A 50 -7.51 4.52 3.51
N SER A 51 -8.55 4.60 2.68
CA SER A 51 -8.41 4.86 1.24
C SER A 51 -7.79 6.24 0.99
N ALA A 52 -8.27 7.28 1.66
CA ALA A 52 -7.72 8.64 1.53
C ALA A 52 -6.21 8.67 1.85
N TYR A 53 -5.79 8.05 2.96
CA TYR A 53 -4.37 7.95 3.29
C TYR A 53 -3.55 7.18 2.26
N LYS A 54 -4.08 6.06 1.74
CA LYS A 54 -3.42 5.29 0.68
C LYS A 54 -3.18 6.16 -0.55
N HIS A 55 -4.20 6.87 -1.03
CA HIS A 55 -4.08 7.74 -2.20
C HIS A 55 -3.03 8.85 -2.05
N VAL A 56 -2.78 9.35 -0.83
CA VAL A 56 -1.72 10.32 -0.58
C VAL A 56 -0.35 9.65 -0.43
N LEU A 57 -0.25 8.55 0.32
CA LEU A 57 1.02 7.89 0.66
C LEU A 57 1.61 7.09 -0.49
N ASP A 58 0.79 6.43 -1.28
CA ASP A 58 1.24 5.45 -2.26
C ASP A 58 2.07 6.04 -3.42
N PRO A 59 1.72 7.21 -3.99
CA PRO A 59 2.59 7.91 -4.93
C PRO A 59 3.92 8.36 -4.30
N LEU A 60 3.89 8.81 -3.03
CA LEU A 60 5.10 9.23 -2.30
C LEU A 60 6.04 8.04 -2.07
N ARG A 61 5.49 6.90 -1.64
CA ARG A 61 6.25 5.66 -1.43
C ARG A 61 6.85 5.14 -2.73
N SER A 62 6.10 5.18 -3.82
CA SER A 62 6.59 4.81 -5.16
C SER A 62 7.75 5.72 -5.59
N SER A 63 7.59 7.03 -5.39
CA SER A 63 8.63 8.03 -5.66
C SER A 63 9.88 7.79 -4.79
N PHE A 64 9.70 7.54 -3.50
CA PHE A 64 10.80 7.26 -2.58
C PHE A 64 11.59 6.01 -2.98
N LYS A 65 10.90 4.93 -3.37
CA LYS A 65 11.55 3.71 -3.85
C LYS A 65 12.38 3.96 -5.10
N LEU A 66 11.82 4.66 -6.09
CA LEU A 66 12.55 5.04 -7.29
C LEU A 66 13.80 5.88 -6.95
N LEU A 67 13.67 6.85 -6.05
CA LEU A 67 14.79 7.67 -5.60
C LEU A 67 15.88 6.85 -4.92
N LYS A 68 15.53 5.83 -4.14
CA LYS A 68 16.52 4.90 -3.55
C LYS A 68 17.30 4.14 -4.64
N VAL A 69 16.61 3.71 -5.70
CA VAL A 69 17.25 3.04 -6.84
C VAL A 69 18.25 3.97 -7.53
N GLU A 70 17.82 5.19 -7.86
CA GLU A 70 18.66 6.15 -8.58
C GLU A 70 19.81 6.67 -7.72
N LEU A 71 19.59 6.87 -6.41
CA LEU A 71 20.65 7.17 -5.45
C LEU A 71 21.72 6.08 -5.46
N GLN A 72 21.32 4.82 -5.37
CA GLN A 72 22.27 3.71 -5.36
C GLN A 72 23.09 3.65 -6.65
N LYS A 73 22.44 3.82 -7.82
CA LYS A 73 23.15 3.87 -9.11
C LYS A 73 24.14 5.05 -9.16
N ALA A 74 23.74 6.20 -8.66
CA ALA A 74 24.57 7.40 -8.62
C ALA A 74 25.80 7.21 -7.70
N GLU A 75 25.63 6.56 -6.55
CA GLU A 75 26.73 6.20 -5.64
C GLU A 75 27.71 5.21 -6.29
N GLU A 76 27.20 4.17 -6.96
CA GLU A 76 28.02 3.17 -7.66
C GLU A 76 28.83 3.77 -8.82
N GLN A 77 28.33 4.83 -9.45
CA GLN A 77 28.97 5.54 -10.56
C GLN A 77 29.81 6.74 -10.11
N ASN A 78 29.92 7.02 -8.81
CA ASN A 78 30.52 8.25 -8.27
C ASN A 78 29.97 9.52 -8.93
N SER A 79 28.67 9.52 -9.22
CA SER A 79 27.99 10.62 -9.88
C SER A 79 27.92 11.86 -8.97
N PRO A 80 28.12 13.07 -9.52
CA PRO A 80 27.96 14.32 -8.76
C PRO A 80 26.52 14.54 -8.29
N TYR A 81 25.54 13.82 -8.84
CA TYR A 81 24.12 13.92 -8.49
C TYR A 81 23.72 13.09 -7.26
N SER A 82 24.62 12.29 -6.69
CA SER A 82 24.35 11.45 -5.51
C SER A 82 23.79 12.24 -4.32
N GLY A 83 24.40 13.39 -3.99
CA GLY A 83 23.93 14.27 -2.92
C GLY A 83 22.54 14.87 -3.19
N LEU A 84 22.21 15.13 -4.45
CA LEU A 84 20.89 15.63 -4.85
C LEU A 84 19.81 14.56 -4.63
N PHE A 85 20.06 13.32 -5.09
CA PHE A 85 19.14 12.21 -4.87
C PHE A 85 18.95 11.89 -3.39
N GLN A 86 20.01 11.99 -2.60
CA GLN A 86 19.95 11.78 -1.15
C GLN A 86 19.05 12.83 -0.48
N THR A 87 19.25 14.11 -0.81
CA THR A 87 18.44 15.22 -0.28
C THR A 87 16.97 15.06 -0.65
N PHE A 88 16.68 14.73 -1.90
CA PHE A 88 15.30 14.58 -2.35
C PHE A 88 14.62 13.34 -1.75
N ALA A 89 15.34 12.23 -1.61
CA ALA A 89 14.85 11.06 -0.89
C ALA A 89 14.54 11.39 0.58
N GLN A 90 15.36 12.21 1.24
CA GLN A 90 15.10 12.64 2.60
C GLN A 90 13.82 13.49 2.71
N GLN A 91 13.62 14.46 1.82
CA GLN A 91 12.41 15.29 1.78
C GLN A 91 11.14 14.46 1.60
N VAL A 92 11.13 13.54 0.63
CA VAL A 92 9.99 12.64 0.41
C VAL A 92 9.80 11.70 1.61
N GLY A 93 10.90 11.21 2.21
CA GLY A 93 10.86 10.39 3.41
C GLY A 93 10.23 11.11 4.61
N ASP A 94 10.58 12.38 4.84
CA ASP A 94 10.04 13.18 5.94
C ASP A 94 8.55 13.50 5.73
N GLU A 95 8.11 13.69 4.48
CA GLU A 95 6.69 13.81 4.14
C GLU A 95 5.92 12.52 4.44
N ILE A 96 6.44 11.36 4.00
CA ILE A 96 5.85 10.05 4.33
C ILE A 96 5.78 9.86 5.86
N ARG A 97 6.85 10.21 6.58
CA ARG A 97 6.90 10.10 8.05
C ARG A 97 5.80 10.92 8.70
N THR A 98 5.63 12.16 8.25
CA THR A 98 4.63 13.09 8.79
C THR A 98 3.22 12.53 8.60
N ILE A 99 2.90 12.08 7.40
CA ILE A 99 1.56 11.57 7.06
C ILE A 99 1.30 10.22 7.75
N ALA A 100 2.27 9.30 7.76
CA ALA A 100 2.12 8.00 8.43
C ALA A 100 1.97 8.14 9.95
N THR A 101 2.71 9.06 10.57
CA THR A 101 2.60 9.34 12.02
C THR A 101 1.24 9.99 12.34
N ARG A 102 0.75 10.89 11.48
CA ARG A 102 -0.60 11.47 11.59
C ARG A 102 -1.66 10.38 11.49
N ALA A 103 -1.54 9.47 10.54
CA ALA A 103 -2.47 8.35 10.35
C ALA A 103 -2.48 7.40 11.56
N LEU A 104 -1.31 7.05 12.11
CA LEU A 104 -1.22 6.22 13.33
C LEU A 104 -1.97 6.83 14.51
N ARG A 105 -1.81 8.14 14.75
CA ARG A 105 -2.54 8.85 15.82
C ARG A 105 -4.06 8.78 15.63
N ASN A 106 -4.54 8.90 14.39
CA ASN A 106 -5.97 8.82 14.11
C ASN A 106 -6.50 7.39 14.28
N VAL A 107 -5.73 6.39 13.86
CA VAL A 107 -6.06 4.98 14.06
C VAL A 107 -6.16 4.63 15.56
N ASP A 108 -5.30 5.19 16.42
CA ASP A 108 -5.41 5.06 17.87
C ASP A 108 -6.64 5.77 18.46
N MET A 109 -6.99 6.95 17.95
CA MET A 109 -8.21 7.66 18.38
C MET A 109 -9.49 6.90 18.00
N ASP A 110 -9.52 6.28 16.82
CA ASP A 110 -10.68 5.49 16.35
C ASP A 110 -11.03 4.36 17.34
N MET A 111 -10.02 3.77 17.98
CA MET A 111 -10.21 2.68 18.94
C MET A 111 -10.89 3.11 20.24
N SER A 112 -10.87 4.40 20.56
CA SER A 112 -11.51 4.94 21.76
C SER A 112 -13.01 5.19 21.59
N LYS A 113 -13.56 4.97 20.38
CA LYS A 113 -14.95 5.27 20.04
C LYS A 113 -15.91 4.13 20.31
N GLU A 114 -17.18 4.48 20.46
CA GLU A 114 -18.27 3.52 20.63
C GLU A 114 -18.55 2.75 19.34
N HIS A 115 -18.75 1.43 19.48
CA HIS A 115 -19.09 0.53 18.39
C HIS A 115 -20.52 0.02 18.58
N LYS A 116 -21.29 -0.06 17.49
CA LYS A 116 -22.72 -0.43 17.54
C LYS A 116 -22.97 -1.86 18.02
N CYS A 117 -22.05 -2.78 17.75
CA CYS A 117 -22.14 -4.18 18.16
C CYS A 117 -20.75 -4.83 18.24
N GLU A 118 -20.68 -6.00 18.87
CA GLU A 118 -19.43 -6.76 19.04
C GLU A 118 -18.80 -7.18 17.71
N GLU A 119 -19.60 -7.52 16.70
CA GLU A 119 -19.12 -7.84 15.35
C GLU A 119 -18.43 -6.63 14.70
N SER A 120 -19.05 -5.44 14.78
CA SER A 120 -18.44 -4.19 14.31
C SER A 120 -17.15 -3.86 15.06
N ARG A 121 -17.11 -4.10 16.38
CA ARG A 121 -15.90 -3.90 17.19
C ARG A 121 -14.76 -4.80 16.74
N ILE A 122 -15.05 -6.07 16.47
CA ILE A 122 -14.06 -7.05 15.98
C ILE A 122 -13.56 -6.65 14.59
N ILE A 123 -14.43 -6.19 13.69
CA ILE A 123 -14.02 -5.71 12.36
C ILE A 123 -13.14 -4.46 12.48
N SER A 124 -13.53 -3.49 13.29
CA SER A 124 -12.74 -2.29 13.54
C SER A 124 -11.39 -2.59 14.19
N LEU A 125 -11.31 -3.51 15.16
CA LEU A 125 -10.05 -4.00 15.72
C LEU A 125 -9.13 -4.63 14.67
N LYS A 126 -9.68 -5.42 13.75
CA LYS A 126 -8.88 -6.01 12.65
C LYS A 126 -8.34 -4.91 11.73
N LEU A 127 -9.18 -3.94 11.37
CA LEU A 127 -8.79 -2.79 10.56
C LEU A 127 -7.72 -1.94 11.26
N TYR A 128 -7.87 -1.72 12.56
CA TYR A 128 -6.90 -1.03 13.40
C TYR A 128 -5.52 -1.69 13.31
N TYR A 129 -5.42 -2.98 13.64
CA TYR A 129 -4.13 -3.68 13.63
C TYR A 129 -3.55 -3.81 12.23
N SER A 130 -4.37 -4.04 11.21
CA SER A 130 -3.91 -4.10 9.82
C SER A 130 -3.29 -2.77 9.37
N ARG A 131 -3.97 -1.65 9.66
CA ARG A 131 -3.52 -0.30 9.28
C ARG A 131 -2.29 0.13 10.06
N THR A 132 -2.27 -0.17 11.36
CA THR A 132 -1.10 0.04 12.22
C THR A 132 0.11 -0.70 11.64
N GLY A 133 -0.07 -1.96 11.24
CA GLY A 133 0.94 -2.74 10.53
C GLY A 133 1.45 -2.06 9.25
N ASP A 134 0.53 -1.57 8.41
CA ASP A 134 0.86 -0.87 7.16
C ASP A 134 1.64 0.43 7.40
N PHE A 135 1.22 1.27 8.34
CA PHE A 135 1.89 2.55 8.59
C PHE A 135 3.28 2.35 9.23
N PHE A 136 3.43 1.41 10.17
CA PHE A 136 4.76 1.05 10.67
C PHE A 136 5.64 0.44 9.60
N ARG A 137 5.09 -0.34 8.65
CA ARG A 137 5.83 -0.81 7.48
C ARG A 137 6.31 0.35 6.62
N TYR A 138 5.49 1.38 6.39
CA TYR A 138 5.90 2.58 5.65
C TYR A 138 7.00 3.36 6.37
N LEU A 139 6.93 3.47 7.70
CA LEU A 139 8.00 4.05 8.51
C LEU A 139 9.29 3.23 8.45
N ALA A 140 9.19 1.90 8.39
CA ALA A 140 10.35 1.02 8.20
C ALA A 140 10.96 1.14 6.79
N GLU A 141 10.16 1.41 5.76
CA GLU A 141 10.64 1.64 4.38
C GLU A 141 11.58 2.86 4.30
N ILE A 142 11.26 3.93 5.04
CA ILE A 142 12.02 5.18 5.03
C ILE A 142 13.09 5.25 6.12
N GLY A 143 12.97 4.42 7.16
CA GLY A 143 13.88 4.36 8.29
C GLY A 143 15.27 3.84 7.93
N LYS A 144 16.24 4.14 8.79
CA LYS A 144 17.61 3.59 8.74
C LYS A 144 17.91 2.85 10.05
N ASP A 145 18.79 1.87 9.98
CA ASP A 145 19.39 1.19 11.14
C ASP A 145 18.34 0.84 12.22
N ASP A 146 18.51 1.32 13.46
CA ASP A 146 17.65 1.02 14.61
C ASP A 146 16.19 1.44 14.39
N ASP A 147 15.97 2.57 13.72
CA ASP A 147 14.64 3.08 13.42
C ASP A 147 13.88 2.13 12.48
N ARG A 148 14.59 1.55 11.50
CA ARG A 148 14.04 0.54 10.60
C ARG A 148 13.70 -0.74 11.35
N VAL A 149 14.59 -1.20 12.23
CA VAL A 149 14.37 -2.41 13.04
C VAL A 149 13.14 -2.23 13.93
N ARG A 150 13.11 -1.18 14.74
CA ARG A 150 12.00 -0.87 15.65
C ARG A 150 10.65 -0.77 14.94
N ASN A 151 10.58 -0.06 13.81
CA ASN A 151 9.34 0.05 13.04
C ASN A 151 8.92 -1.28 12.42
N SER A 152 9.88 -2.10 11.97
CA SER A 152 9.57 -3.44 11.45
C SER A 152 9.02 -4.39 12.53
N GLU A 153 9.47 -4.26 13.78
CA GLU A 153 8.97 -5.04 14.92
C GLU A 153 7.54 -4.63 15.28
N HIS A 154 7.26 -3.33 15.38
CA HIS A 154 5.89 -2.85 15.59
C HIS A 154 4.94 -3.32 14.49
N SER A 155 5.39 -3.27 13.22
CA SER A 155 4.62 -3.77 12.09
C SER A 155 4.32 -5.27 12.22
N GLN A 156 5.31 -6.09 12.59
CA GLN A 156 5.13 -7.52 12.82
C GLN A 156 4.13 -7.82 13.94
N ILE A 157 4.23 -7.11 15.07
CA ILE A 157 3.33 -7.27 16.22
C ILE A 157 1.88 -6.97 15.81
N ALA A 158 1.67 -5.84 15.12
CA ALA A 158 0.36 -5.43 14.66
C ALA A 158 -0.25 -6.44 13.68
N TYR A 159 0.49 -6.89 12.66
CA TYR A 159 -0.04 -7.91 11.75
C TYR A 159 -0.30 -9.24 12.45
N LYS A 160 0.50 -9.64 13.44
CA LYS A 160 0.26 -10.86 14.23
C LYS A 160 -1.07 -10.76 14.98
N GLN A 161 -1.36 -9.61 15.58
CA GLN A 161 -2.65 -9.36 16.25
C GLN A 161 -3.81 -9.36 15.25
N ALA A 162 -3.66 -8.66 14.10
CA ALA A 162 -4.66 -8.64 13.04
C ALA A 162 -4.99 -10.06 12.54
N ARG A 163 -3.97 -10.88 12.27
CA ARG A 163 -4.13 -12.27 11.81
C ARG A 163 -4.81 -13.14 12.85
N SER A 164 -4.42 -13.05 14.12
CA SER A 164 -5.03 -13.84 15.20
C SER A 164 -6.52 -13.52 15.38
N LEU A 165 -6.89 -12.25 15.25
CA LEU A 165 -8.30 -11.85 15.30
C LEU A 165 -9.06 -12.24 14.04
N ALA A 166 -8.44 -12.15 12.86
CA ALA A 166 -9.05 -12.58 11.61
C ALA A 166 -9.37 -14.09 11.64
N SER A 167 -8.39 -14.92 11.99
CA SER A 167 -8.54 -16.38 11.99
C SER A 167 -9.57 -16.91 12.98
N LYS A 168 -9.88 -16.16 14.05
CA LYS A 168 -10.90 -16.55 15.05
C LYS A 168 -12.32 -16.24 14.61
N HIS A 169 -12.50 -15.30 13.68
CA HIS A 169 -13.80 -14.66 13.45
C HIS A 169 -14.17 -14.53 11.97
N LEU A 170 -13.32 -14.92 11.03
CA LEU A 170 -13.59 -14.86 9.59
C LEU A 170 -13.26 -16.18 8.90
N PRO A 171 -13.97 -16.52 7.82
CA PRO A 171 -13.57 -17.59 6.90
C PRO A 171 -12.18 -17.34 6.32
N GLN A 172 -11.47 -18.40 5.95
CA GLN A 172 -10.07 -18.26 5.52
C GLN A 172 -9.94 -17.50 4.19
N ALA A 173 -10.91 -17.66 3.28
CA ALA A 173 -11.01 -16.93 2.01
C ALA A 173 -11.61 -15.50 2.13
N HIS A 174 -11.86 -15.01 3.34
CA HIS A 174 -12.41 -13.67 3.52
C HIS A 174 -11.42 -12.60 3.00
N PRO A 175 -11.87 -11.58 2.23
CA PRO A 175 -10.98 -10.57 1.63
C PRO A 175 -10.05 -9.90 2.64
N LEU A 176 -10.58 -9.54 3.81
CA LEU A 176 -9.78 -8.93 4.87
C LEU A 176 -8.65 -9.84 5.37
N GLN A 177 -8.91 -11.14 5.53
CA GLN A 177 -7.90 -12.09 6.01
C GLN A 177 -6.79 -12.31 4.97
N LEU A 178 -7.19 -12.51 3.72
CA LEU A 178 -6.25 -12.60 2.59
C LEU A 178 -5.44 -11.30 2.43
N GLY A 179 -6.05 -10.15 2.66
CA GLY A 179 -5.40 -8.84 2.55
C GLY A 179 -4.35 -8.63 3.64
N ILE A 180 -4.66 -9.04 4.87
CA ILE A 180 -3.70 -9.04 5.97
C ILE A 180 -2.52 -9.98 5.65
N MET A 181 -2.78 -11.17 5.09
CA MET A 181 -1.72 -12.10 4.68
C MET A 181 -0.82 -11.52 3.59
N LEU A 182 -1.41 -10.89 2.57
CA LEU A 182 -0.66 -10.19 1.51
C LEU A 182 0.25 -9.09 2.08
N ASN A 183 -0.30 -8.24 2.95
CA ASN A 183 0.46 -7.15 3.56
C ASN A 183 1.57 -7.66 4.49
N THR A 184 1.29 -8.74 5.24
CA THR A 184 2.29 -9.43 6.07
C THR A 184 3.41 -10.01 5.21
N ALA A 185 3.08 -10.70 4.12
CA ALA A 185 4.07 -11.25 3.19
C ALA A 185 4.93 -10.13 2.57
N THR A 186 4.34 -8.98 2.28
CA THR A 186 5.07 -7.79 1.81
C THR A 186 6.09 -7.31 2.84
N LEU A 187 5.74 -7.28 4.13
CA LEU A 187 6.70 -6.96 5.21
C LEU A 187 7.88 -7.94 5.22
N TYR A 188 7.61 -9.25 5.18
CA TYR A 188 8.64 -10.27 5.18
C TYR A 188 9.55 -10.17 3.95
N HIS A 189 8.97 -9.91 2.78
CA HIS A 189 9.75 -9.74 1.56
C HIS A 189 10.57 -8.44 1.57
N THR A 190 9.92 -7.28 1.65
CA THR A 190 10.56 -6.02 1.30
C THR A 190 11.33 -5.37 2.45
N ILE A 191 11.00 -5.70 3.71
CA ILE A 191 11.64 -5.12 4.89
C ILE A 191 12.56 -6.12 5.57
N LEU A 192 12.09 -7.34 5.79
CA LEU A 192 12.85 -8.34 6.54
C LEU A 192 13.76 -9.21 5.66
N ASP A 193 13.67 -9.07 4.33
CA ASP A 193 14.44 -9.85 3.35
C ASP A 193 14.29 -11.39 3.53
N LYS A 194 13.09 -11.82 3.93
CA LYS A 194 12.70 -13.22 4.15
C LYS A 194 11.77 -13.69 3.03
N LYS A 195 12.27 -13.73 1.79
CA LYS A 195 11.50 -14.08 0.58
C LYS A 195 10.80 -15.43 0.65
N ASN A 196 11.48 -16.46 1.18
CA ASN A 196 10.89 -17.79 1.35
C ASN A 196 9.69 -17.79 2.31
N VAL A 197 9.77 -17.01 3.40
CA VAL A 197 8.67 -16.87 4.35
C VAL A 197 7.50 -16.12 3.70
N ALA A 198 7.78 -15.08 2.91
CA ALA A 198 6.75 -14.38 2.14
C ALA A 198 6.07 -15.31 1.13
N LEU A 199 6.83 -16.12 0.38
CA LEU A 199 6.31 -17.07 -0.60
C LEU A 199 5.40 -18.13 0.03
N ASP A 200 5.80 -18.66 1.20
CA ASP A 200 4.99 -19.62 1.97
C ASP A 200 3.66 -19.00 2.43
N MET A 201 3.71 -17.76 2.94
CA MET A 201 2.50 -17.03 3.32
C MET A 201 1.54 -16.80 2.15
N ILE A 202 2.06 -16.38 0.99
CA ILE A 202 1.25 -16.17 -0.23
C ILE A 202 0.67 -17.50 -0.72
N SER A 203 1.45 -18.58 -0.69
CA SER A 203 0.98 -19.91 -1.08
C SER A 203 -0.14 -20.39 -0.16
N THR A 204 0.01 -20.21 1.15
CA THR A 204 -1.03 -20.53 2.13
C THR A 204 -2.31 -19.72 1.87
N ALA A 205 -2.20 -18.42 1.56
CA ALA A 205 -3.36 -17.57 1.25
C ALA A 205 -4.10 -18.06 0.00
N LEU A 206 -3.36 -18.51 -1.03
CA LEU A 206 -3.95 -19.07 -2.25
C LEU A 206 -4.63 -20.42 -2.00
N GLU A 207 -4.09 -21.27 -1.14
CA GLU A 207 -4.75 -22.53 -0.76
C GLU A 207 -6.05 -22.27 0.00
N PHE A 208 -6.06 -21.35 0.98
CA PHE A 208 -7.29 -20.92 1.65
C PHE A 208 -8.34 -20.41 0.68
N ALA A 209 -7.92 -19.61 -0.30
CA ALA A 209 -8.83 -19.10 -1.31
C ALA A 209 -9.40 -20.20 -2.21
N LYS A 210 -8.69 -21.31 -2.45
CA LYS A 210 -9.18 -22.44 -3.24
C LYS A 210 -10.20 -23.28 -2.47
N THR A 211 -9.95 -23.54 -1.18
CA THR A 211 -10.81 -24.42 -0.37
C THR A 211 -12.12 -23.75 0.03
N ASP A 212 -12.09 -22.44 0.27
CA ASP A 212 -13.21 -21.72 0.88
C ASP A 212 -13.92 -20.76 -0.08
N LEU A 213 -13.57 -20.73 -1.38
CA LEU A 213 -14.15 -19.77 -2.34
C LEU A 213 -15.67 -19.88 -2.40
N ASP A 214 -16.20 -21.10 -2.33
CA ASP A 214 -17.64 -21.39 -2.39
C ASP A 214 -18.39 -20.90 -1.14
N GLN A 215 -17.67 -20.68 -0.03
CA GLN A 215 -18.22 -20.13 1.22
C GLN A 215 -18.14 -18.59 1.27
N VAL A 216 -17.49 -17.96 0.29
CA VAL A 216 -17.41 -16.50 0.22
C VAL A 216 -18.78 -15.96 -0.18
N SER A 217 -19.31 -15.03 0.63
CA SER A 217 -20.58 -14.36 0.32
C SER A 217 -20.50 -13.68 -1.06
N ARG A 218 -21.63 -13.63 -1.79
CA ARG A 218 -21.68 -12.94 -3.10
C ARG A 218 -21.17 -11.49 -3.02
N VAL A 219 -21.36 -10.83 -1.88
CA VAL A 219 -20.88 -9.46 -1.60
C VAL A 219 -19.35 -9.40 -1.62
N ASN A 220 -18.68 -10.42 -1.08
CA ASN A 220 -17.22 -10.47 -0.96
C ASN A 220 -16.53 -11.13 -2.17
N ALA A 221 -17.27 -11.87 -3.01
CA ALA A 221 -16.71 -12.68 -4.09
C ALA A 221 -15.86 -11.87 -5.09
N LYS A 222 -16.29 -10.65 -5.46
CA LYS A 222 -15.54 -9.76 -6.37
C LYS A 222 -14.20 -9.34 -5.77
N GLU A 223 -14.19 -8.99 -4.48
CA GLU A 223 -12.99 -8.58 -3.76
C GLU A 223 -12.03 -9.73 -3.53
N THR A 224 -12.53 -10.88 -3.08
CA THR A 224 -11.72 -12.09 -2.93
C THR A 224 -11.10 -12.48 -4.26
N THR A 225 -11.88 -12.49 -5.35
CA THR A 225 -11.36 -12.86 -6.68
C THR A 225 -10.25 -11.92 -7.14
N HIS A 226 -10.43 -10.60 -6.98
CA HIS A 226 -9.39 -9.64 -7.32
C HIS A 226 -8.11 -9.88 -6.49
N LEU A 227 -8.26 -10.06 -5.18
CA LEU A 227 -7.14 -10.27 -4.29
C LEU A 227 -6.39 -11.59 -4.58
N VAL A 228 -7.11 -12.65 -4.96
CA VAL A 228 -6.51 -13.90 -5.42
C VAL A 228 -5.65 -13.68 -6.67
N LYS A 229 -6.10 -12.87 -7.63
CA LYS A 229 -5.29 -12.52 -8.80
C LYS A 229 -4.00 -11.79 -8.39
N VAL A 230 -4.09 -10.84 -7.47
CA VAL A 230 -2.93 -10.12 -6.93
C VAL A 230 -1.96 -11.09 -6.23
N LEU A 231 -2.47 -12.01 -5.40
CA LEU A 231 -1.67 -13.04 -4.74
C LEU A 231 -0.96 -13.96 -5.75
N MET A 232 -1.64 -14.37 -6.83
CA MET A 232 -1.05 -15.19 -7.89
C MET A 232 0.07 -14.46 -8.62
N ALA A 233 -0.17 -13.22 -9.06
CA ALA A 233 0.84 -12.40 -9.70
C ALA A 233 2.06 -12.20 -8.79
N TYR A 234 1.82 -11.93 -7.51
CA TYR A 234 2.90 -11.74 -6.55
C TYR A 234 3.70 -13.02 -6.29
N LYS A 235 3.03 -14.18 -6.23
CA LYS A 235 3.69 -15.49 -6.11
C LYS A 235 4.65 -15.74 -7.27
N ILE A 236 4.18 -15.59 -8.50
CA ILE A 236 4.98 -15.79 -9.71
C ILE A 236 6.24 -14.92 -9.63
N LYS A 237 6.07 -13.65 -9.28
CA LYS A 237 7.20 -12.72 -9.19
C LYS A 237 8.21 -13.11 -8.13
N LEU A 238 7.75 -13.50 -6.94
CA LEU A 238 8.63 -13.97 -5.86
C LEU A 238 9.43 -15.22 -6.28
N GLU A 239 8.79 -16.16 -6.96
CA GLU A 239 9.48 -17.36 -7.46
C GLU A 239 10.55 -17.02 -8.50
N GLU A 240 10.27 -16.08 -9.41
CA GLU A 240 11.25 -15.59 -10.38
C GLU A 240 12.44 -14.90 -9.72
N GLU A 241 12.20 -14.03 -8.74
CA GLU A 241 13.26 -13.36 -7.98
C GLU A 241 14.13 -14.38 -7.23
N ILE A 242 13.53 -15.36 -6.54
CA ILE A 242 14.27 -16.40 -5.82
C ILE A 242 15.10 -17.26 -6.79
N LYS A 243 14.54 -17.65 -7.94
CA LYS A 243 15.27 -18.40 -8.98
C LYS A 243 16.45 -17.57 -9.54
N GLY A 244 16.23 -16.28 -9.77
CA GLY A 244 17.26 -15.35 -10.22
C GLY A 244 18.43 -15.27 -9.26
N GLU A 245 18.16 -15.10 -7.96
CA GLU A 245 19.19 -15.03 -6.92
C GLU A 245 19.98 -16.33 -6.78
N VAL A 246 19.33 -17.49 -6.90
CA VAL A 246 20.03 -18.79 -6.86
C VAL A 246 20.97 -18.93 -8.05
N SER A 247 20.51 -18.56 -9.25
CA SER A 247 21.35 -18.57 -10.45
C SER A 247 22.52 -17.59 -10.34
N GLU A 248 22.30 -16.40 -9.78
CA GLU A 248 23.33 -15.38 -9.60
C GLU A 248 24.33 -15.73 -8.50
N LYS A 249 23.89 -16.30 -7.37
CA LYS A 249 24.80 -16.86 -6.35
C LYS A 249 25.67 -17.95 -6.93
N HIS A 250 25.09 -18.83 -7.76
CA HIS A 250 25.85 -19.87 -8.46
C HIS A 250 26.88 -19.25 -9.42
N LYS A 251 26.50 -18.24 -10.22
CA LYS A 251 27.42 -17.52 -11.11
C LYS A 251 28.50 -16.73 -10.37
N ALA A 252 28.17 -16.11 -9.24
CA ALA A 252 29.11 -15.37 -8.40
C ALA A 252 30.15 -16.29 -7.73
N MET A 253 29.74 -17.53 -7.41
CA MET A 253 30.62 -18.59 -6.94
C MET A 253 31.57 -19.07 -8.05
N VAL A 254 31.15 -18.97 -9.31
CA VAL A 254 31.94 -19.34 -10.50
C VAL A 254 32.82 -18.19 -11.03
N ASN A 255 32.40 -16.93 -10.92
CA ASN A 255 33.19 -15.76 -11.33
C ASN A 255 32.87 -14.49 -10.50
N PRO A 256 33.70 -14.16 -9.48
CA PRO A 256 33.42 -13.09 -8.51
C PRO A 256 33.41 -11.66 -9.08
N LYS A 257 34.03 -11.40 -10.25
CA LYS A 257 34.25 -10.04 -10.77
C LYS A 257 33.04 -9.46 -11.54
N VAL A 258 32.09 -10.30 -11.98
CA VAL A 258 30.92 -9.88 -12.80
C VAL A 258 29.68 -9.58 -11.94
N ALA A 259 29.67 -10.04 -10.68
CA ALA A 259 28.47 -10.16 -9.86
C ALA A 259 27.95 -8.83 -9.26
N ARG A 260 28.81 -7.87 -8.91
CA ARG A 260 28.37 -6.73 -8.06
C ARG A 260 27.46 -5.70 -8.76
N GLY A 261 27.60 -5.51 -10.07
CA GLY A 261 26.84 -4.48 -10.82
C GLY A 261 25.47 -4.94 -11.33
N ILE A 262 25.28 -6.25 -11.56
CA ILE A 262 24.05 -6.80 -12.17
C ILE A 262 22.99 -7.11 -11.10
N LEU A 263 23.43 -7.60 -9.93
CA LEU A 263 22.59 -8.04 -8.80
C LEU A 263 21.69 -6.95 -8.20
N LYS A 264 22.07 -5.67 -8.35
CA LYS A 264 21.45 -4.55 -7.61
C LYS A 264 20.48 -3.71 -8.43
N VAL A 265 20.77 -3.53 -9.72
CA VAL A 265 19.95 -2.70 -10.63
C VAL A 265 18.61 -3.37 -10.97
N ARG A 266 18.53 -4.70 -10.94
CA ARG A 266 17.34 -5.47 -11.35
C ARG A 266 16.26 -5.53 -10.26
N ASN A 267 16.62 -5.79 -9.00
CA ASN A 267 15.67 -5.84 -7.87
C ASN A 267 14.95 -4.51 -7.61
N ALA A 268 15.63 -3.41 -7.91
CA ALA A 268 15.16 -2.06 -7.66
C ALA A 268 14.09 -1.62 -8.69
N ARG A 269 14.23 -2.03 -9.96
CA ARG A 269 13.29 -1.72 -11.05
C ARG A 269 11.95 -2.45 -10.88
N ILE A 270 12.01 -3.74 -10.52
CA ILE A 270 10.83 -4.62 -10.44
C ILE A 270 9.97 -4.32 -9.18
N THR A 271 10.53 -3.68 -8.14
CA THR A 271 9.77 -3.28 -6.94
C THR A 271 8.96 -2.00 -7.16
N SER A 272 9.41 -1.13 -8.07
CA SER A 272 8.68 0.06 -8.51
C SER A 272 7.49 -0.30 -9.40
N ASP A 273 7.66 -1.28 -10.29
CA ASP A 273 6.63 -1.73 -11.23
C ASP A 273 5.46 -2.42 -10.50
N ILE A 274 5.72 -3.22 -9.45
CA ILE A 274 4.66 -3.80 -8.59
C ILE A 274 3.81 -2.71 -7.94
N LEU A 275 4.43 -1.68 -7.36
CA LEU A 275 3.66 -0.65 -6.66
C LEU A 275 2.83 0.12 -7.67
N PHE A 276 3.38 0.44 -8.84
CA PHE A 276 2.62 1.09 -9.89
C PHE A 276 1.42 0.22 -10.30
N GLU A 277 1.60 -1.08 -10.59
CA GLU A 277 0.55 -2.00 -11.03
C GLU A 277 -0.49 -2.36 -9.93
N ILE A 278 -0.07 -2.44 -8.66
CA ILE A 278 -0.96 -2.59 -7.50
C ILE A 278 -1.80 -1.32 -7.24
N LEU A 279 -1.31 -0.15 -7.67
CA LEU A 279 -1.92 1.15 -7.40
C LEU A 279 -2.62 1.78 -8.61
N SER A 280 -2.42 1.25 -9.82
CA SER A 280 -2.80 1.93 -11.06
C SER A 280 -4.10 1.49 -11.72
N GLU A 281 -4.88 0.53 -11.20
CA GLU A 281 -6.10 0.11 -11.89
C GLU A 281 -7.39 0.50 -11.15
N ASP A 282 -7.85 1.72 -11.45
CA ASP A 282 -9.16 1.96 -12.07
C ASP A 282 -10.22 0.89 -11.80
N ASN A 283 -10.85 0.91 -10.62
CA ASN A 283 -12.23 0.42 -10.49
C ASN A 283 -12.96 0.75 -9.18
N TYR A 284 -12.47 1.71 -8.39
CA TYR A 284 -13.23 2.18 -7.21
C TYR A 284 -14.35 3.15 -7.61
N SER A 285 -14.15 3.91 -8.69
CA SER A 285 -15.14 4.81 -9.31
C SER A 285 -16.44 4.11 -9.71
N GLN A 286 -16.37 2.87 -10.24
CA GLN A 286 -17.56 2.07 -10.55
C GLN A 286 -18.32 1.60 -9.30
N ARG A 287 -17.64 1.43 -8.15
CA ARG A 287 -18.27 0.98 -6.91
C ARG A 287 -19.15 2.04 -6.25
N ILE A 288 -18.96 3.32 -6.58
CA ILE A 288 -19.84 4.42 -6.14
C ILE A 288 -21.11 4.50 -7.00
N GLN A 289 -21.11 3.96 -8.22
CA GLN A 289 -22.26 4.03 -9.13
C GLN A 289 -23.42 3.11 -8.73
N GLU A 290 -23.15 1.99 -8.05
CA GLU A 290 -24.17 0.97 -7.72
C GLU A 290 -24.86 1.18 -6.36
N TYR A 291 -24.48 2.18 -5.57
CA TYR A 291 -25.07 2.44 -4.26
C TYR A 291 -26.23 3.46 -4.34
N ARG A 292 -27.48 3.01 -4.19
CA ARG A 292 -28.64 3.89 -3.88
C ARG A 292 -28.89 3.87 -2.36
N PRO A 293 -28.53 4.91 -1.61
CA PRO A 293 -28.99 5.02 -0.23
C PRO A 293 -30.48 5.37 -0.18
N HIS A 294 -31.24 4.69 0.70
CA HIS A 294 -32.66 4.97 0.96
C HIS A 294 -32.92 6.25 1.78
N ASN A 295 -31.94 7.16 1.91
CA ASN A 295 -32.12 8.46 2.55
C ASN A 295 -31.02 9.44 2.09
N PRO A 296 -31.32 10.64 1.58
CA PRO A 296 -30.31 11.56 1.05
C PRO A 296 -29.68 12.35 2.19
N GLY A 297 -28.71 11.76 2.87
CA GLY A 297 -27.80 12.49 3.76
C GLY A 297 -26.63 13.14 3.00
N PRO A 298 -25.77 13.94 3.66
CA PRO A 298 -24.66 14.69 3.03
C PRO A 298 -23.67 13.82 2.22
N LEU A 299 -23.68 12.50 2.40
CA LEU A 299 -22.97 11.50 1.58
C LEU A 299 -23.42 11.48 0.10
N SER A 300 -24.69 11.78 -0.22
CA SER A 300 -25.18 11.79 -1.62
C SER A 300 -24.58 12.94 -2.44
N SER A 301 -24.25 14.05 -1.78
CA SER A 301 -23.64 15.22 -2.39
C SER A 301 -22.18 14.94 -2.77
N LEU A 302 -21.43 14.24 -1.91
CA LEU A 302 -20.06 13.81 -2.18
C LEU A 302 -20.01 12.79 -3.32
N GLN A 303 -20.92 11.80 -3.34
CA GLN A 303 -21.02 10.82 -4.43
C GLN A 303 -21.31 11.48 -5.79
N THR A 304 -22.07 12.58 -5.81
CA THR A 304 -22.33 13.36 -7.03
C THR A 304 -21.09 14.12 -7.52
N ILE A 305 -20.27 14.61 -6.60
CA ILE A 305 -19.00 15.28 -6.92
C ILE A 305 -17.97 14.29 -7.47
N PHE A 306 -17.89 13.07 -6.91
CA PHE A 306 -17.08 11.98 -7.46
C PHE A 306 -17.46 11.64 -8.91
N ARG A 307 -18.76 11.66 -9.27
CA ARG A 307 -19.23 11.37 -10.65
C ARG A 307 -18.82 12.42 -11.69
N TYR A 308 -18.57 13.67 -11.28
CA TYR A 308 -18.29 14.78 -12.20
C TYR A 308 -16.78 14.93 -12.53
N LEU A 309 -15.91 14.20 -11.82
CA LEU A 309 -14.45 14.31 -11.94
C LEU A 309 -13.78 13.08 -12.58
N ASP A 310 -14.51 11.96 -12.69
CA ASP A 310 -14.10 10.75 -13.41
C ASP A 310 -14.52 10.75 -14.89
N SER A 311 -15.18 11.81 -15.37
CA SER A 311 -15.55 12.07 -16.78
C SER A 311 -14.69 13.16 -17.39
#